data_AF-A0A9E3Z0V8-F1
#
_entry.id   AF-A0A9E3Z0V8-F1
#
_cell.length_a   1.000
_cell.length_b   1.000
_cell.length_c   1.000
_cell.angle_alpha   90.00
_cell.angle_beta   90.00
_cell.angle_gamma   90.00
#
_symmetry.space_group_name_H-M   'P 1'
#
loop_
_entity.id
_entity.type
_entity.pdbx_description
1 polymer ?
#
loop_
_entity_poly.entity_id
_entity_poly.type
_entity_poly.pdbx_seq_one_letter_code
_entity_poly.pdbx_strand_id
1 'polypeptide(L)'
;MSYIDGFVIAVPKANKEKFIRHAETADAAFIEFGATRVLECWEDDVTDGKVTDFRRSVQAREDEAVVFSWIEWPDKTSRDAG
;
A
#
# COMPACT_ATOMS: atom_id res chain seq x y z
N MET A 1 20.75 5.83 -0.68
CA MET A 1 19.87 5.29 -1.74
C MET A 1 18.55 5.05 -1.05
N SER A 2 17.46 5.58 -1.59
CA SER A 2 16.15 5.48 -0.95
C SER A 2 15.80 4.02 -0.67
N TYR A 3 15.17 3.77 0.47
CA TYR A 3 14.67 2.46 0.87
C TYR A 3 13.15 2.44 0.79
N ILE A 4 12.57 1.34 0.33
CA ILE A 4 11.15 1.23 0.03
C ILE A 4 10.56 0.06 0.82
N ASP A 5 9.56 0.35 1.65
CA ASP A 5 8.63 -0.68 2.12
C ASP A 5 7.46 -0.73 1.14
N GLY A 6 7.27 -1.87 0.47
CA GLY A 6 6.26 -2.07 -0.56
C GLY A 6 5.15 -3.01 -0.11
N PHE A 7 3.91 -2.65 -0.40
CA PHE A 7 2.72 -3.36 0.03
C PHE A 7 1.79 -3.63 -1.16
N VAL A 8 1.17 -4.80 -1.12
CA VAL A 8 0.03 -5.16 -1.97
C VAL A 8 -1.04 -5.69 -1.04
N ILE A 9 -2.24 -5.11 -1.10
CA ILE A 9 -3.28 -5.33 -0.09
C ILE A 9 -4.60 -5.64 -0.79
N ALA A 10 -5.32 -6.68 -0.34
CA ALA A 10 -6.72 -6.89 -0.69
C ALA A 10 -7.61 -6.17 0.31
N VAL A 11 -8.44 -5.23 -0.16
CA VAL A 11 -9.34 -4.42 0.67
C VAL A 11 -10.78 -4.61 0.20
N PRO A 12 -11.73 -4.97 1.08
CA PRO A 12 -13.14 -5.02 0.69
C PRO A 12 -13.59 -3.70 0.08
N LYS A 13 -14.20 -3.72 -1.10
CA LYS A 13 -14.62 -2.52 -1.84
C LYS A 13 -15.54 -1.62 -1.01
N ALA A 14 -16.41 -2.24 -0.20
CA ALA A 14 -17.29 -1.55 0.74
C ALA A 14 -16.56 -0.77 1.85
N ASN A 15 -15.27 -1.03 2.07
CA ASN A 15 -14.46 -0.40 3.10
C ASN A 15 -13.48 0.65 2.53
N LYS A 16 -13.60 1.06 1.26
CA LYS A 16 -12.68 2.05 0.65
C LYS A 16 -12.45 3.30 1.50
N GLU A 17 -13.52 3.93 1.99
CA GLU A 17 -13.38 5.13 2.84
C GLU A 17 -12.78 4.83 4.22
N LYS A 18 -13.04 3.65 4.78
CA LYS A 18 -12.43 3.25 6.06
C LYS A 18 -10.93 3.03 5.89
N PHE A 19 -10.54 2.44 4.75
CA PHE A 19 -9.15 2.28 4.39
C PHE A 19 -8.46 3.63 4.22
N ILE A 20 -9.06 4.57 3.46
CA ILE A 20 -8.50 5.93 3.28
C ILE A 20 -8.28 6.60 4.64
N ARG A 21 -9.26 6.59 5.55
CA ARG A 21 -9.10 7.18 6.89
C ARG A 21 -8.01 6.51 7.73
N HIS A 22 -7.88 5.19 7.60
CA HIS A 22 -6.83 4.44 8.27
C HIS A 22 -5.44 4.83 7.73
N ALA A 23 -5.31 4.86 6.41
CA ALA A 23 -4.10 5.29 5.71
C ALA A 23 -3.71 6.72 6.08
N GLU A 24 -4.63 7.68 5.99
CA GLU A 24 -4.36 9.09 6.36
C GLU A 24 -3.77 9.24 7.77
N THR A 25 -4.19 8.39 8.72
CA THR A 25 -3.66 8.40 10.09
C THR A 25 -2.27 7.77 10.15
N ALA A 26 -2.07 6.62 9.50
CA ALA A 26 -0.80 5.89 9.50
C ALA A 26 0.29 6.63 8.69
N ASP A 27 -0.06 7.13 7.52
CA ASP A 27 0.81 7.86 6.60
C ASP A 27 1.40 9.10 7.28
N ALA A 28 0.58 9.85 8.02
CA ALA A 28 1.03 11.00 8.79
C ALA A 28 2.08 10.60 9.84
N ALA A 29 1.88 9.47 10.52
CA ALA A 29 2.84 8.95 11.50
C ALA A 29 4.16 8.54 10.81
N PHE A 30 4.12 7.85 9.66
CA PHE A 30 5.34 7.50 8.94
C PHE A 30 6.14 8.73 8.52
N ILE A 31 5.48 9.78 8.05
CA ILE A 31 6.15 11.05 7.73
C ILE A 31 6.77 11.68 8.99
N GLU A 32 6.08 11.65 10.14
CA GLU A 32 6.63 12.13 11.41
C GLU A 32 7.89 11.34 11.84
N PHE A 33 7.92 10.04 11.56
CA PHE A 33 9.06 9.16 11.85
C PHE A 33 10.18 9.18 10.79
N GLY A 34 10.07 10.04 9.76
CA GLY A 34 11.17 10.29 8.83
C GLY A 34 11.02 9.64 7.45
N ALA A 35 9.84 9.10 7.12
CA ALA A 35 9.52 8.76 5.74
C ALA A 35 9.47 10.04 4.89
N THR A 36 9.98 9.97 3.66
CA THR A 36 9.95 11.10 2.71
C THR A 36 8.65 11.17 1.93
N ARG A 37 7.96 10.04 1.77
CA ARG A 37 6.70 9.94 1.02
C ARG A 37 5.96 8.68 1.39
N VAL A 38 4.63 8.76 1.41
CA VAL A 38 3.74 7.60 1.44
C VAL A 38 2.75 7.72 0.29
N LEU A 39 2.46 6.61 -0.38
CA LEU A 39 1.48 6.56 -1.46
C LEU A 39 0.61 5.32 -1.35
N GLU A 40 -0.71 5.55 -1.45
CA GLU A 40 -1.75 4.54 -1.38
C GLU A 40 -2.59 4.57 -2.66
N CYS A 41 -2.40 3.59 -3.55
CA CYS A 41 -3.03 3.57 -4.87
C CYS A 41 -4.11 2.48 -4.94
N TRP A 42 -5.37 2.90 -4.96
CA TRP A 42 -6.52 2.02 -5.17
C TRP A 42 -6.58 1.51 -6.62
N GLU A 43 -6.95 0.25 -6.85
CA GLU A 43 -7.08 -0.33 -8.20
C GLU A 43 -8.00 0.49 -9.11
N ASP A 44 -7.63 0.62 -10.38
CA ASP A 44 -8.45 1.24 -11.43
C ASP A 44 -8.53 0.28 -12.64
N ASP A 45 -7.40 0.06 -13.34
CA ASP A 45 -7.29 -0.88 -14.47
C ASP A 45 -6.30 -2.03 -14.16
N VAL A 46 -6.71 -2.93 -13.25
CA VAL A 46 -5.91 -4.12 -12.86
C VAL A 46 -6.48 -5.35 -13.55
N THR A 47 -5.76 -5.85 -14.55
CA THR A 47 -6.21 -6.98 -15.39
C THR A 47 -5.93 -8.35 -14.76
N ASP A 48 -6.81 -9.31 -15.04
CA ASP A 48 -6.66 -10.69 -14.62
C ASP A 48 -5.67 -11.45 -15.52
N GLY A 49 -4.71 -12.11 -14.89
CA GLY A 49 -3.72 -12.96 -15.55
C GLY A 49 -4.11 -14.43 -15.54
N LYS A 50 -3.40 -15.22 -16.36
CA LYS A 50 -3.56 -16.69 -16.41
C LYS A 50 -2.64 -17.45 -15.46
N VAL A 51 -1.47 -16.87 -15.16
CA VAL A 51 -0.42 -17.48 -14.32
C VAL A 51 -0.18 -16.64 -13.07
N THR A 52 0.03 -15.34 -13.24
CA THR A 52 0.20 -14.37 -12.15
C THR A 52 -0.51 -13.07 -12.47
N ASP A 53 -0.99 -12.38 -11.43
CA ASP A 53 -1.52 -11.02 -11.47
C ASP A 53 -1.58 -10.46 -10.03
N PHE A 54 -1.91 -9.18 -9.90
CA PHE A 54 -2.00 -8.50 -8.60
C PHE A 54 -3.10 -9.07 -7.70
N ARG A 55 -4.24 -9.52 -8.26
CA ARG A 55 -5.33 -10.08 -7.46
C ARG A 55 -4.92 -11.43 -6.87
N ARG A 56 -4.21 -12.27 -7.64
CA ARG A 56 -3.65 -13.55 -7.20
C ARG A 56 -2.53 -13.39 -6.18
N SER A 57 -1.71 -12.34 -6.26
CA SER A 57 -0.59 -12.15 -5.31
C SER A 57 -1.07 -11.96 -3.87
N VAL A 58 -2.28 -11.44 -3.69
CA VAL A 58 -2.93 -11.25 -2.37
C VAL A 58 -4.16 -12.13 -2.17
N GLN A 59 -4.42 -13.08 -3.07
CA GLN A 59 -5.61 -13.95 -3.04
C GLN A 59 -6.92 -13.18 -2.89
N ALA A 60 -7.04 -12.03 -3.57
CA ALA A 60 -8.21 -11.15 -3.47
C ALA A 60 -9.51 -11.85 -3.89
N ARG A 61 -10.55 -11.70 -3.07
CA ARG A 61 -11.93 -12.11 -3.38
C ARG A 61 -12.59 -11.15 -4.37
N GLU A 62 -13.69 -11.56 -4.99
CA GLU A 62 -14.39 -10.76 -6.02
C GLU A 62 -14.86 -9.38 -5.50
N ASP A 63 -15.22 -9.31 -4.23
CA ASP A 63 -15.66 -8.10 -3.53
C ASP A 63 -14.51 -7.27 -2.95
N GLU A 64 -13.26 -7.72 -3.13
CA GLU A 64 -12.05 -7.00 -2.72
C GLU A 64 -11.39 -6.30 -3.91
N ALA A 65 -10.76 -5.18 -3.61
CA ALA A 65 -9.94 -4.39 -4.50
C ALA A 65 -8.47 -4.51 -4.10
N VAL A 66 -7.57 -4.46 -5.07
CA VAL A 66 -6.14 -4.33 -4.82
C VAL A 66 -5.81 -2.89 -4.45
N VAL A 67 -5.00 -2.71 -3.42
CA VAL A 67 -4.27 -1.47 -3.16
C VAL A 67 -2.78 -1.77 -3.32
N PHE A 68 -2.11 -0.96 -4.14
CA PHE A 68 -0.66 -0.97 -4.26
C PHE A 68 -0.12 0.26 -3.54
N SER A 69 0.73 0.05 -2.54
CA SER A 69 1.25 1.15 -1.73
C SER A 69 2.70 1.00 -1.38
N TRP A 70 3.34 2.12 -1.08
CA TRP A 70 4.72 2.13 -0.63
C TRP A 70 5.05 3.34 0.24
N ILE A 71 6.05 3.12 1.09
CA ILE A 71 6.66 4.15 1.93
C ILE A 71 8.10 4.33 1.44
N GLU A 72 8.45 5.57 1.09
CA GLU A 72 9.80 5.97 0.71
C GLU A 72 10.54 6.50 1.92
N TRP A 73 11.74 5.97 2.16
CA TRP A 73 12.65 6.40 3.22
C TRP A 73 13.97 6.87 2.62
N PRO A 74 14.72 7.78 3.29
CA PRO A 74 16.04 8.22 2.82
C PRO A 74 17.04 7.05 2.66
N ASP A 75 17.01 6.11 3.62
CA ASP A 75 17.80 4.89 3.67
C ASP A 75 17.21 3.88 4.66
N LYS A 76 17.81 2.68 4.71
CA LYS A 76 17.38 1.59 5.59
C LYS A 76 17.55 1.92 7.08
N THR A 77 18.60 2.64 7.46
CA THR A 77 18.84 2.99 8.86
C THR A 77 17.74 3.89 9.40
N SER A 78 17.32 4.87 8.61
CA SER A 78 16.20 5.76 8.92
C SER A 78 14.89 4.98 9.03
N ARG A 79 14.64 4.07 8.08
CA ARG A 79 13.47 3.18 8.10
C ARG A 79 13.41 2.28 9.34
N ASP A 80 14.53 1.72 9.77
CA ASP A 80 14.55 0.80 10.91
C ASP A 80 14.45 1.54 12.26
N ALA A 81 14.72 2.86 12.28
CA ALA A 81 14.67 3.69 13.49
C ALA A 81 13.29 4.34 13.74
N GLY A 82 12.52 4.57 12.67
CA GLY A 82 11.18 5.16 12.72
C GLY A 82 10.10 4.12 12.95
#